data_AF-A0A510HFB7-F1
#
_entry.id   AF-A0A510HFB7-F1
#
_cell.length_a   1.000
_cell.length_b   1.000
_cell.length_c   1.000
_cell.angle_alpha   90.00
_cell.angle_beta   90.00
_cell.angle_gamma   90.00
#
_symmetry.space_group_name_H-M   'P 1'
#
loop_
_entity.id
_entity.type
_entity.pdbx_description
1 polymer ?
#
loop_
_entity_poly.entity_id
_entity_poly.type
_entity_poly.pdbx_seq_one_letter_code
_entity_poly.pdbx_strand_id
1 'polypeptide(L)' 'MPGGEMTLRVANVRDEGELELVRDVLDELGAEYEYLGSEPEDSFPQTAYFELSSGLADDAEELLARLAADHGFDAEILD' A
#
# COMPACT_ATOMS: atom_id res chain seq x y z
N MET A 1 -1.94 -23.02 7.96
CA MET A 1 -2.43 -21.88 8.75
C MET A 1 -3.17 -21.02 7.75
N PRO A 2 -4.50 -20.90 7.78
CA PRO A 2 -5.20 -20.17 6.73
C PRO A 2 -5.36 -18.70 7.15
N GLY A 3 -4.87 -17.80 6.30
CA GLY A 3 -4.96 -16.34 6.46
C GLY A 3 -3.63 -15.72 6.86
N GLY A 4 -2.70 -15.57 5.92
CA GLY A 4 -1.57 -14.66 6.10
C GLY A 4 -2.07 -13.25 5.77
N GLU A 5 -2.30 -12.46 6.80
CA GLU A 5 -2.62 -11.03 6.68
C GLU A 5 -1.31 -10.32 6.32
N MET A 6 -1.23 -9.70 5.15
CA MET A 6 -0.02 -9.02 4.66
C MET A 6 -0.19 -7.52 4.83
N THR A 7 0.78 -6.83 5.42
CA THR A 7 0.69 -5.37 5.58
C THR A 7 1.53 -4.66 4.52
N LEU A 8 0.90 -3.89 3.65
CA LEU A 8 1.56 -2.95 2.76
C LEU A 8 1.90 -1.65 3.50
N ARG A 9 3.19 -1.34 3.58
CA ARG A 9 3.71 -0.06 4.05
C ARG A 9 4.11 0.77 2.84
N VAL A 10 3.62 2.01 2.75
CA VAL A 10 4.01 2.98 1.72
C VAL A 10 4.61 4.20 2.40
N ALA A 11 5.92 4.37 2.28
CA ALA A 11 6.65 5.46 2.89
C ALA A 11 6.71 6.69 1.98
N ASN A 12 6.94 7.85 2.62
CA ASN A 12 7.21 9.12 1.96
C ASN A 12 6.05 9.63 1.07
N VAL A 13 4.80 9.30 1.44
CA VAL A 13 3.60 9.90 0.84
C VAL A 13 3.60 11.38 1.21
N ARG A 14 3.56 12.27 0.23
CA ARG A 14 3.81 13.73 0.38
C ARG A 14 2.54 14.56 0.48
N ASP A 15 1.41 14.00 0.07
CA ASP A 15 0.11 14.66 0.10
C ASP A 15 -1.03 13.63 -0.03
N GLU A 16 -2.26 14.12 0.16
CA GLU A 16 -3.47 13.30 0.04
C GLU A 16 -3.66 12.73 -1.37
N GLY A 17 -3.18 13.41 -2.42
CA GLY A 17 -3.28 12.91 -3.79
C GLY A 17 -2.37 11.71 -4.03
N GLU A 18 -1.18 11.71 -3.44
CA GLU A 18 -0.31 10.53 -3.42
C GLU A 18 -0.94 9.36 -2.65
N LEU A 19 -1.67 9.62 -1.56
CA LEU A 19 -2.39 8.57 -0.84
C LEU A 19 -3.56 8.00 -1.66
N GLU A 20 -4.29 8.84 -2.38
CA GLU A 20 -5.34 8.41 -3.31
C GLU A 20 -4.76 7.55 -4.44
N LEU A 21 -3.60 7.91 -4.98
CA LEU A 21 -2.93 7.09 -6.01
C LEU A 21 -2.60 5.68 -5.53
N VAL A 22 -2.16 5.52 -4.28
CA VAL A 22 -1.91 4.18 -3.71
C VAL A 22 -3.19 3.35 -3.70
N ARG A 23 -4.34 3.96 -3.36
CA ARG A 23 -5.65 3.31 -3.34
C ARG A 23 -6.14 2.96 -4.74
N ASP A 24 -5.96 3.87 -5.70
CA ASP A 24 -6.30 3.64 -7.10
C ASP A 24 -5.54 2.42 -7.65
N VAL A 25 -4.22 2.32 -7.39
CA VAL A 25 -3.40 1.18 -7.82
C VAL A 25 -3.88 -0.13 -7.18
N LEU A 26 -4.24 -0.11 -5.89
CA LEU A 26 -4.82 -1.26 -5.21
C LEU A 26 -6.14 -1.68 -5.86
N ASP A 27 -7.04 -0.74 -6.11
CA ASP A 27 -8.34 -1.00 -6.75
C ASP A 27 -8.18 -1.53 -8.19
N GLU A 28 -7.22 -1.00 -8.96
CA GLU A 28 -6.91 -1.46 -10.32
C GLU A 28 -6.42 -2.91 -10.37
N LEU A 29 -5.68 -3.34 -9.33
CA LEU A 29 -5.22 -4.72 -9.18
C LEU A 29 -6.31 -5.64 -8.61
N GLY A 30 -7.48 -5.09 -8.28
CA GLY A 30 -8.57 -5.84 -7.66
C GLY A 30 -8.25 -6.24 -6.22
N ALA A 31 -7.40 -5.46 -5.55
CA ALA A 31 -6.97 -5.75 -4.20
C ALA A 31 -8.07 -5.51 -3.18
N GLU A 32 -8.36 -6.48 -2.32
CA GLU A 32 -9.14 -6.23 -1.11
C GLU A 32 -8.18 -5.75 -0.01
N TYR A 33 -8.33 -4.48 0.40
CA TYR A 33 -7.46 -3.85 1.41
C TYR A 33 -8.24 -3.11 2.49
N GLU A 34 -7.65 -2.98 3.69
CA GLU A 34 -8.09 -2.12 4.77
C GLU A 34 -7.02 -1.07 5.08
N TYR A 35 -7.40 0.20 5.24
CA TYR A 35 -6.48 1.25 5.65
C TYR A 35 -6.27 1.22 7.16
N LEU A 36 -5.03 0.93 7.60
CA LEU A 36 -4.69 0.82 9.02
C LEU A 36 -4.37 2.17 9.65
N GLY A 37 -3.82 3.11 8.87
CA GLY A 37 -3.44 4.44 9.35
C GLY A 37 -2.22 5.02 8.63
N SER A 38 -1.78 6.20 9.09
CA SER A 38 -0.55 6.83 8.62
C SER A 38 0.28 7.43 9.74
N GLU A 39 1.59 7.54 9.54
CA GLU A 39 2.53 8.12 10.50
C GLU A 39 3.46 9.14 9.81
N PRO A 40 3.49 10.41 10.25
CA PRO A 40 2.55 11.04 11.20
C PRO A 40 1.15 11.24 10.60
N GLU A 41 0.11 11.16 11.44
CA GLU A 41 -1.31 11.22 11.02
C GLU A 41 -1.74 12.59 10.48
N ASP A 42 -1.18 13.68 11.02
CA ASP A 42 -1.65 15.05 10.75
C ASP A 42 -0.69 15.88 9.87
N SER A 43 0.36 15.27 9.31
CA SER A 43 1.33 16.02 8.52
C SER A 43 2.06 15.16 7.49
N PHE A 44 2.35 15.75 6.34
CA PHE A 44 3.18 15.12 5.33
C PHE A 44 4.66 15.52 5.47
N PRO A 45 5.60 14.65 5.04
CA PRO A 45 5.36 13.33 4.45
C PRO A 45 4.96 12.29 5.50
N GLN A 46 4.06 11.39 5.12
CA GLN A 46 3.55 10.31 5.95
C GLN A 46 3.96 8.93 5.40
N THR A 47 3.97 7.95 6.30
CA THR A 47 4.03 6.52 5.97
C THR A 47 2.63 5.96 6.13
N ALA A 48 2.00 5.48 5.07
CA ALA A 48 0.68 4.88 5.10
C ALA A 48 0.78 3.36 5.23
N TYR A 49 -0.16 2.75 5.93
CA TYR A 49 -0.23 1.31 6.15
C TYR A 49 -1.59 0.76 5.71
N PHE A 50 -1.55 -0.35 4.97
CA PHE A 50 -2.73 -1.04 4.46
C PHE A 50 -2.61 -2.52 4.74
N GLU A 51 -3.66 -3.13 5.27
CA GLU A 51 -3.77 -4.59 5.38
C GLU A 51 -4.34 -5.14 4.07
N LEU A 52 -3.65 -6.10 3.46
CA LEU A 52 -4.06 -6.76 2.23
C LEU A 52 -4.66 -8.13 2.55
N SER A 53 -5.78 -8.43 1.90
CA SER A 53 -6.39 -9.75 1.98
C SER A 53 -5.53 -10.76 1.22
N SER A 54 -5.41 -11.97 1.77
CA SER A 54 -4.51 -13.05 1.30
C SER A 54 -4.61 -13.49 -0.17
N GLY A 55 -5.55 -12.95 -0.96
CA GLY A 55 -5.66 -13.18 -2.41
C GLY A 55 -4.57 -12.50 -3.24
N LEU A 56 -3.89 -11.48 -2.71
CA LEU A 56 -2.87 -10.69 -3.43
C LEU A 56 -1.44 -11.14 -3.16
N ALA A 57 -1.22 -12.18 -2.35
CA ALA A 57 0.13 -12.63 -2.01
C ALA A 57 0.96 -12.95 -3.28
N ASP A 58 0.32 -13.51 -4.30
CA ASP A 58 0.94 -13.81 -5.60
C ASP A 58 1.13 -12.56 -6.48
N ASP A 59 0.36 -11.48 -6.26
CA ASP A 59 0.40 -10.22 -7.02
C ASP A 59 1.13 -9.08 -6.28
N ALA A 60 1.62 -9.34 -5.06
CA ALA A 60 2.25 -8.33 -4.22
C ALA A 60 3.53 -7.75 -4.85
N GLU A 61 4.34 -8.56 -5.53
CA GLU A 61 5.51 -8.07 -6.26
C GLU A 61 5.11 -7.18 -7.45
N GLU A 62 4.01 -7.48 -8.14
CA GLU A 62 3.48 -6.64 -9.22
C GLU A 62 2.97 -5.30 -8.68
N LEU A 63 2.28 -5.33 -7.53
CA LEU A 63 1.82 -4.13 -6.83
C LEU A 63 3.00 -3.22 -6.45
N LEU A 64 4.02 -3.78 -5.78
CA LEU A 64 5.22 -3.02 -5.40
C LEU A 64 5.93 -2.45 -6.63
N ALA A 65 6.03 -3.23 -7.71
CA ALA A 65 6.63 -2.77 -8.95
C ALA A 65 5.85 -1.61 -9.57
N ARG A 66 4.51 -1.64 -9.58
CA ARG A 66 3.66 -0.53 -10.05
C ARG A 66 3.81 0.72 -9.20
N LEU A 67 3.71 0.58 -7.88
CA LEU A 67 3.86 1.70 -6.94
C LEU A 67 5.24 2.38 -7.09
N ALA A 68 6.30 1.61 -7.25
CA ALA A 68 7.64 2.13 -7.44
C ALA A 68 7.88 2.70 -8.85
N ALA A 69 7.45 2.01 -9.91
CA ALA A 69 7.77 2.36 -11.29
C ALA A 69 6.90 3.51 -11.84
N ASP A 70 5.59 3.46 -11.61
CA ASP A 70 4.65 4.44 -12.16
C ASP A 70 4.55 5.69 -11.28
N HIS A 71 4.72 5.52 -9.96
CA HIS A 71 4.45 6.60 -8.99
C HIS A 71 5.64 6.97 -8.11
N GLY A 72 6.74 6.20 -8.13
CA GLY A 72 7.95 6.50 -7.36
C GLY A 72 7.80 6.31 -5.86
N PHE A 73 6.81 5.53 -5.42
CA PHE A 73 6.58 5.25 -4.01
C PHE A 73 7.62 4.25 -3.46
N ASP A 74 7.99 4.46 -2.20
CA ASP A 74 8.80 3.53 -1.43
C ASP A 74 7.84 2.59 -0.68
N ALA A 75 7.44 1.51 -1.35
CA ALA A 75 6.47 0.55 -0.83
C ALA A 75 7.14 -0.78 -0.45
N GLU A 76 6.68 -1.41 0.63
CA GLU A 76 7.13 -2.73 1.08
C GLU A 76 5.97 -3.54 1.69
N ILE A 77 6.08 -4.88 1.64
CA ILE A 77 5.17 -5.78 2.34
C ILE A 77 5.85 -6.25 3.64
N LEU A 78 5.14 -6.13 4.75
CA LEU A 78 5.52 -6.60 6.08
C LEU A 78 4.78 -7.94 6.36
N ASP A 79 5.52 -8.93 6.87
CA ASP A 79 5.04 -10.27 7.31
C ASP A 79 4.67 -10.29 8.79
#